data_AF-A0A3B8UBF8-F1
#
_entry.id   AF-A0A3B8UBF8-F1
#
_cell.length_a   1.000
_cell.length_b   1.000
_cell.length_c   1.000
_cell.angle_alpha   90.00
_cell.angle_beta   90.00
_cell.angle_gamma   90.00
#
_symmetry.space_group_name_H-M   'P 1'
#
loop_
_entity.id
_entity.type
_entity.pdbx_description
1 polymer ?
#
loop_
_entity_poly.entity_id
_entity_poly.type
_entity_poly.pdbx_seq_one_letter_code
_entity_poly.pdbx_strand_id
1 'polypeptide(L)'
;MPELGRYVRVASMKRHPTTVEDLEEFAEQLEGPLGTALHSTGIVLERRMREEGLVWSDLDDNQVAELFLAAFVEAAPDAYPHLEREIVEEAVQAIAANIRMELAANAGGSTTPN
;
A
#
# COMPACT_ATOMS: atom_id res chain seq x y z
N MET A 1 -0.97 -14.22 -38.93
CA MET A 1 -1.15 -14.44 -37.49
C MET A 1 -0.28 -13.42 -36.74
N PRO A 2 -0.78 -12.21 -36.44
CA PRO A 2 -0.17 -11.35 -35.42
C PRO A 2 -0.84 -11.63 -34.06
N GLU A 3 -0.52 -10.84 -33.04
CA GLU A 3 -0.95 -10.96 -31.63
C GLU A 3 0.02 -11.78 -30.77
N LEU A 4 1.03 -11.11 -30.21
CA LEU A 4 1.48 -11.28 -28.83
C LEU A 4 2.44 -10.12 -28.50
N GLY A 5 1.88 -8.92 -28.53
CA GLY A 5 2.53 -7.68 -28.16
C GLY A 5 1.73 -7.00 -27.05
N ARG A 6 1.70 -7.61 -25.86
CA ARG A 6 1.13 -6.97 -24.66
C ARG A 6 1.94 -7.36 -23.44
N TYR A 7 3.20 -6.96 -23.44
CA TYR A 7 3.94 -6.81 -22.18
C TYR A 7 3.21 -5.75 -21.37
N VAL A 8 2.67 -6.20 -20.24
CA VAL A 8 2.04 -5.39 -19.20
C VAL A 8 2.98 -4.25 -18.86
N ARG A 9 2.57 -3.03 -19.24
CA ARG A 9 3.23 -1.81 -18.80
C ARG A 9 2.89 -1.71 -17.31
N VAL A 10 3.81 -2.15 -16.46
CA VAL A 10 3.76 -1.83 -15.03
C VAL A 10 3.95 -0.31 -14.95
N ALA A 11 2.83 0.41 -14.98
CA ALA A 11 2.82 1.85 -14.92
C ALA A 11 3.32 2.26 -13.53
N SER A 12 4.40 3.03 -13.56
CA SER A 12 5.03 3.74 -12.44
C SER A 12 4.05 4.21 -11.37
N MET A 13 4.07 3.60 -10.18
CA MET A 13 3.59 4.19 -8.92
C MET A 13 4.51 5.34 -8.46
N LYS A 14 4.82 6.29 -9.34
CA LYS A 14 5.71 7.45 -9.05
C LYS A 14 5.18 8.79 -9.57
N ARG A 15 3.88 8.95 -9.77
CA ARG A 15 3.32 10.28 -10.07
C ARG A 15 2.23 10.63 -9.06
N HIS A 16 2.39 11.77 -8.41
CA HIS A 16 1.24 12.47 -7.84
C HIS A 16 0.20 12.66 -8.95
N PRO A 17 -1.10 12.46 -8.69
CA PRO A 17 -2.13 12.64 -9.71
C PRO A 17 -2.01 14.08 -10.24
N THR A 18 -1.67 14.21 -11.51
CA THR A 18 -1.39 15.48 -12.18
C THR A 18 -2.54 15.92 -13.07
N THR A 19 -3.48 15.02 -13.37
CA THR A 19 -4.67 15.27 -14.20
C THR A 19 -5.94 14.72 -13.55
N VAL A 20 -7.10 15.15 -14.06
CA VAL A 20 -8.41 14.61 -13.67
C VAL A 20 -8.52 13.12 -14.05
N GLU A 21 -7.92 12.73 -15.18
CA GLU A 21 -7.87 11.34 -15.66
C GLU A 21 -7.09 10.44 -14.67
N ASP A 22 -5.99 10.93 -14.09
CA ASP A 22 -5.23 10.19 -13.07
C ASP A 22 -6.09 9.95 -11.80
N LEU A 23 -6.98 10.89 -11.47
CA LEU A 23 -7.90 10.78 -10.32
C LEU A 23 -9.07 9.84 -10.61
N GLU A 24 -9.60 9.86 -11.83
CA GLU A 24 -10.66 8.94 -12.28
C GLU A 24 -10.14 7.50 -12.30
N GLU A 25 -8.93 7.27 -12.84
CA GLU A 25 -8.30 5.94 -12.84
C GLU A 25 -8.05 5.45 -11.41
N PHE A 26 -7.62 6.33 -10.51
CA PHE A 26 -7.46 5.98 -9.09
C PHE A 26 -8.80 5.66 -8.43
N ALA A 27 -9.86 6.41 -8.73
CA ALA A 27 -11.21 6.15 -8.21
C ALA A 27 -11.75 4.80 -8.71
N GLU A 28 -11.56 4.47 -9.99
CA GLU A 28 -11.91 3.16 -10.55
C GLU A 28 -11.14 2.02 -9.87
N GLN A 29 -9.86 2.22 -9.55
CA GLN A 29 -9.08 1.24 -8.79
C GLN A 29 -9.60 1.06 -7.35
N LEU A 30 -10.05 2.14 -6.72
CA LEU A 30 -10.68 2.10 -5.39
C LEU A 30 -12.07 1.41 -5.40
N GLU A 31 -12.77 1.38 -6.54
CA GLU A 31 -13.99 0.56 -6.68
C GLU A 31 -13.69 -0.94 -6.88
N GLY A 32 -12.43 -1.29 -7.11
CA GLY A 32 -11.98 -2.65 -7.40
C GLY A 32 -11.28 -3.39 -6.25
N PRO A 33 -10.42 -4.38 -6.59
CA PRO A 33 -9.62 -5.15 -5.64
C PRO A 33 -8.77 -4.30 -4.69
N LEU A 34 -8.25 -3.15 -5.14
CA LEU A 34 -7.44 -2.28 -4.29
C LEU A 34 -8.27 -1.65 -3.16
N GLY A 35 -9.48 -1.15 -3.44
CA GLY A 35 -10.35 -0.65 -2.39
C GLY A 35 -10.80 -1.74 -1.41
N THR A 36 -11.03 -2.95 -1.92
CA THR A 36 -11.32 -4.12 -1.07
C THR A 36 -10.14 -4.44 -0.15
N ALA A 37 -8.92 -4.43 -0.67
CA ALA A 37 -7.71 -4.63 0.13
C ALA A 37 -7.58 -3.54 1.21
N LEU A 38 -7.75 -2.26 0.85
CA LEU A 38 -7.67 -1.14 1.79
C LEU A 38 -8.73 -1.21 2.90
N HIS A 39 -9.96 -1.59 2.55
CA HIS A 39 -11.03 -1.78 3.52
C HIS A 39 -10.69 -2.90 4.52
N SER A 40 -10.28 -4.06 4.01
CA SER A 40 -9.88 -5.22 4.83
C SER A 40 -8.67 -4.91 5.70
N THR A 41 -7.70 -4.14 5.20
CA THR A 41 -6.57 -3.63 6.00
C THR A 41 -7.03 -2.84 7.20
N GLY A 42 -8.03 -1.96 7.03
CA GLY A 42 -8.60 -1.19 8.15
C GLY A 42 -9.16 -2.09 9.25
N ILE A 43 -9.85 -3.17 8.87
CA ILE A 43 -10.41 -4.17 9.82
C ILE A 43 -9.28 -4.91 10.55
N VAL A 44 -8.27 -5.39 9.81
CA VAL A 44 -7.10 -6.09 10.39
C VAL A 44 -6.35 -5.18 11.35
N LEU A 45 -6.15 -3.93 10.96
CA LEU A 45 -5.45 -2.92 11.76
C LEU A 45 -6.19 -2.61 13.06
N GLU A 46 -7.50 -2.36 13.01
CA GLU A 46 -8.30 -2.11 14.21
C GLU A 46 -8.26 -3.30 15.17
N ARG A 47 -8.34 -4.52 14.62
CA ARG A 47 -8.24 -5.75 15.40
C ARG A 47 -6.89 -5.85 16.12
N ARG A 48 -5.78 -5.64 15.41
CA ARG A 48 -4.43 -5.70 15.99
C ARG A 48 -4.22 -4.63 17.05
N MET A 49 -4.63 -3.39 16.79
CA MET A 49 -4.54 -2.32 17.78
C MET A 49 -5.30 -2.66 19.06
N ARG A 50 -6.48 -3.28 18.93
CA ARG A 50 -7.26 -3.74 20.09
C ARG A 50 -6.57 -4.89 20.84
N GLU A 51 -6.03 -5.87 20.13
CA GLU A 51 -5.33 -7.03 20.71
C GLU A 51 -4.03 -6.62 21.43
N GLU A 52 -3.33 -5.62 20.90
CA GLU A 52 -2.07 -5.10 21.45
C GLU A 52 -2.26 -3.94 22.44
N GLY A 53 -3.49 -3.47 22.63
CA GLY A 53 -3.81 -2.35 23.53
C GLY A 53 -3.24 -1.00 23.06
N LEU A 54 -3.05 -0.84 21.75
CA LEU A 54 -2.51 0.37 21.14
C LEU A 54 -3.60 1.43 20.94
N VAL A 55 -3.24 2.69 21.13
CA VAL A 55 -4.09 3.84 20.88
C VAL A 55 -3.46 4.73 19.82
N TRP A 56 -4.25 5.17 18.85
CA TRP A 56 -3.79 6.00 17.74
C TRP A 56 -3.00 7.25 18.15
N SER A 57 -3.38 7.89 19.27
CA SER A 57 -2.72 9.09 19.79
C SER A 57 -1.28 8.86 20.26
N ASP A 58 -0.92 7.60 20.51
CA ASP A 58 0.35 7.21 21.12
C ASP A 58 1.35 6.71 20.07
N LEU A 59 0.92 6.64 18.81
CA LEU A 59 1.71 6.15 17.69
C LEU A 59 2.27 7.33 16.89
N ASP A 60 3.56 7.28 16.58
CA ASP A 60 4.17 8.16 15.59
C ASP A 60 3.85 7.71 14.15
N ASP A 61 4.12 8.59 13.18
CA ASP A 61 3.84 8.33 11.76
C ASP A 61 4.52 7.06 11.23
N ASN A 62 5.71 6.71 11.74
CA ASN A 62 6.42 5.49 11.32
C ASN A 62 5.76 4.25 11.92
N GLN A 63 5.34 4.32 13.18
CA GLN A 63 4.61 3.24 13.84
C GLN A 63 3.26 2.99 13.15
N VAL A 64 2.54 4.07 12.81
CA VAL A 64 1.30 4.00 12.03
C VAL A 64 1.55 3.35 10.68
N ALA A 65 2.58 3.79 9.95
CA ALA A 65 2.90 3.23 8.65
C ALA A 65 3.28 1.75 8.72
N GLU A 66 4.09 1.33 9.70
CA GLU A 66 4.45 -0.09 9.87
C GLU A 66 3.24 -0.95 10.20
N LEU A 67 2.36 -0.51 11.11
CA LEU A 67 1.14 -1.23 11.44
C LEU A 67 0.22 -1.35 10.23
N PHE A 68 0.06 -0.27 9.47
CA PHE A 68 -0.72 -0.27 8.24
C PHE A 68 -0.14 -1.24 7.20
N LEU A 69 1.17 -1.17 6.93
CA LEU A 69 1.82 -2.05 5.95
C LEU A 69 1.71 -3.52 6.36
N ALA A 70 1.89 -3.83 7.64
CA ALA A 70 1.77 -5.19 8.14
C ALA A 70 0.33 -5.72 8.06
N ALA A 71 -0.69 -4.87 8.22
CA ALA A 71 -2.08 -5.23 8.01
C ALA A 71 -2.41 -5.38 6.50
N PHE A 72 -1.82 -4.53 5.66
CA PHE A 72 -2.02 -4.57 4.21
C PHE A 72 -1.42 -5.82 3.56
N VAL A 73 -0.24 -6.27 4.02
CA VAL A 73 0.36 -7.55 3.61
C VAL A 73 -0.56 -8.74 3.93
N GLU A 74 -1.25 -8.71 5.08
CA GLU A 74 -2.16 -9.77 5.48
C GLU A 74 -3.46 -9.75 4.64
N ALA A 75 -4.01 -8.56 4.39
CA ALA A 75 -5.34 -8.40 3.79
C ALA A 75 -5.33 -8.45 2.25
N ALA A 76 -4.25 -8.02 1.61
CA ALA A 76 -4.21 -7.86 0.16
C ALA A 76 -4.45 -9.16 -0.63
N PRO A 77 -3.88 -10.33 -0.30
CA PRO A 77 -4.06 -11.53 -1.11
C PRO A 77 -5.52 -11.95 -1.29
N ASP A 78 -6.34 -11.77 -0.26
CA ASP A 78 -7.75 -12.15 -0.29
C ASP A 78 -8.59 -11.22 -1.19
N ALA A 79 -8.11 -10.01 -1.47
CA ALA A 79 -8.76 -9.07 -2.37
C ALA A 79 -8.49 -9.35 -3.86
N TYR A 80 -7.47 -10.16 -4.17
CA TYR A 80 -7.10 -10.54 -5.54
C TYR A 80 -7.24 -12.07 -5.76
N PRO A 81 -8.45 -12.65 -5.63
CA PRO A 81 -8.65 -14.10 -5.72
C PRO A 81 -8.40 -14.69 -7.12
N HIS A 82 -8.21 -13.82 -8.12
CA HIS A 82 -7.90 -14.17 -9.50
C HIS A 82 -6.40 -14.28 -9.78
N LEU A 83 -5.56 -13.90 -8.80
CA LEU A 83 -4.11 -14.03 -8.85
C LEU A 83 -3.65 -15.12 -7.88
N GLU A 84 -2.49 -15.71 -8.16
CA GLU A 84 -1.84 -16.59 -7.19
C GLU A 84 -1.45 -15.77 -5.95
N ARG A 85 -1.68 -16.35 -4.77
CA ARG A 85 -1.46 -15.70 -3.48
C ARG A 85 -0.01 -15.22 -3.36
N GLU A 86 0.94 -16.06 -3.74
CA GLU A 86 2.37 -15.77 -3.69
C GLU A 86 2.73 -14.53 -4.54
N ILE A 87 2.11 -14.36 -5.70
CA ILE A 87 2.36 -13.20 -6.58
C ILE A 87 1.91 -11.90 -5.90
N VAL A 88 0.75 -11.92 -5.25
CA VAL A 88 0.21 -10.75 -4.54
C VAL A 88 1.07 -10.45 -3.31
N GLU A 89 1.44 -11.47 -2.54
CA GLU A 89 2.31 -11.34 -1.37
C GLU A 89 3.68 -10.75 -1.74
N GLU A 90 4.33 -11.25 -2.79
CA GLU A 90 5.62 -10.73 -3.27
C GLU A 90 5.50 -9.25 -3.70
N ALA A 91 4.45 -8.91 -4.46
CA ALA A 91 4.22 -7.54 -4.92
C ALA A 91 4.01 -6.58 -3.73
N VAL A 92 3.19 -6.99 -2.76
CA VAL A 92 2.89 -6.17 -1.58
C VAL A 92 4.12 -6.04 -0.67
N GLN A 93 4.92 -7.10 -0.52
CA GLN A 93 6.19 -7.02 0.22
C GLN A 93 7.19 -6.08 -0.45
N ALA A 94 7.29 -6.09 -1.79
CA ALA A 94 8.15 -5.18 -2.52
C ALA A 94 7.72 -3.71 -2.34
N ILE A 95 6.41 -3.42 -2.37
CA ILE A 95 5.87 -2.09 -2.10
C ILE A 95 6.16 -1.67 -0.67
N ALA A 96 5.91 -2.54 0.32
CA ALA A 96 6.19 -2.27 1.72
C ALA A 96 7.68 -1.97 1.96
N ALA A 97 8.58 -2.72 1.35
CA ALA A 97 10.02 -2.47 1.43
C ALA A 97 10.41 -1.10 0.86
N ASN A 98 9.83 -0.69 -0.27
CA ASN A 98 10.08 0.64 -0.84
C ASN A 98 9.57 1.77 0.08
N ILE A 99 8.36 1.61 0.63
CA ILE A 99 7.78 2.61 1.55
C ILE A 99 8.62 2.75 2.82
N ARG A 100 9.07 1.63 3.42
CA ARG A 100 9.98 1.65 4.58
C ARG A 100 11.28 2.39 4.29
N MET A 101 11.86 2.15 3.12
CA MET A 101 13.07 2.83 2.69
C MET A 101 12.84 4.34 2.54
N GLU A 102 11.71 4.77 1.97
CA GLU A 102 11.36 6.19 1.82
C GLU A 102 11.08 6.86 3.18
N LEU A 103 10.39 6.18 4.10
CA LEU A 103 10.17 6.65 5.46
C LEU A 103 11.49 6.83 6.23
N ALA A 104 12.39 5.85 6.14
CA ALA A 104 13.72 5.93 6.75
C ALA A 104 14.57 7.08 6.18
N ALA A 105 14.47 7.34 4.88
CA ALA A 105 15.17 8.46 4.24
C ALA A 105 14.64 9.83 4.72
N ASN A 106 13.32 9.95 4.92
CA ASN A 106 12.69 11.20 5.35
C ASN A 106 12.87 11.47 6.86
N ALA A 107 13.02 10.43 7.69
CA ALA A 107 13.31 10.57 9.12
C ALA A 107 14.67 11.22 9.41
N GLY A 108 15.62 11.17 8.45
CA GLY A 108 16.95 11.80 8.58
C GLY A 108 17.04 13.28 8.18
N GLY A 109 15.94 13.89 7.70
CA GLY A 109 15.95 15.24 7.10
C GLY A 109 15.66 16.40 8.06
N SER A 110 15.32 16.15 9.33
CA SER A 110 14.89 17.18 10.28
C SER A 110 16.00 17.69 11.22
N THR A 111 17.20 17.94 10.69
CA THR A 111 18.21 18.77 11.37
C THR A 111 18.84 19.75 10.39
N THR A 112 18.15 20.87 10.16
CA THR A 112 18.84 22.14 9.86
C THR A 112 19.01 22.87 11.19
N PRO A 113 20.22 22.90 11.79
CA PRO A 113 20.50 23.88 12.84
C PRO A 113 20.52 25.27 12.20
N ASN A 114 19.89 26.20 12.88
CA ASN A 114 19.85 27.64 12.60
C ASN A 114 21.25 28.26 12.61
#